data_AF-A0A814XEZ0-F1
#
_entry.id   AF-A0A814XEZ0-F1
#
_cell.length_a   1.000
_cell.length_b   1.000
_cell.length_c   1.000
_cell.angle_alpha   90.00
_cell.angle_beta   90.00
_cell.angle_gamma   90.00
#
_symmetry.space_group_name_H-M   'P 1'
#
loop_
_entity.id
_entity.type
_entity.pdbx_description
1 polymer ?
#
loop_
_entity_poly.entity_id
_entity_poly.type
_entity_poly.pdbx_seq_one_letter_code
_entity_poly.pdbx_strand_id
1 'polypeptide(L)'
;MATVRITRIYSDDTGESHFDEVTTPLKDQGAIGFISEAIGAKNIFFRYTPGDYNFDFHNVPRRQFSINLDASVKITVSDGKSQIFPPGSLLFAEDTSGKGHLSQV
;
A
#
# COMPACT_ATOMS: atom_id res chain seq x y z
N MET A 1 -21.16 -6.99 -7.70
CA MET A 1 -20.02 -7.81 -8.17
C MET A 1 -19.04 -7.95 -7.01
N ALA A 2 -18.37 -9.10 -6.87
CA ALA A 2 -17.39 -9.28 -5.79
C ALA A 2 -16.16 -8.39 -6.05
N THR A 3 -15.60 -7.80 -5.00
CA THR A 3 -14.49 -6.84 -5.10
C THR A 3 -13.57 -6.93 -3.89
N VAL A 4 -12.30 -6.56 -4.07
CA VAL A 4 -11.37 -6.28 -2.97
C VAL A 4 -11.06 -4.78 -3.00
N ARG A 5 -11.05 -4.15 -1.83
CA ARG A 5 -10.64 -2.75 -1.66
C ARG A 5 -9.24 -2.70 -1.08
N ILE A 6 -8.41 -1.82 -1.63
CA ILE A 6 -7.00 -1.71 -1.29
C ILE A 6 -6.72 -0.24 -1.03
N THR A 7 -6.12 0.05 0.12
CA THR A 7 -5.66 1.42 0.41
C THR A 7 -4.49 1.75 -0.50
N ARG A 8 -4.61 2.90 -1.17
CA ARG A 8 -3.62 3.44 -2.10
C ARG A 8 -2.93 4.65 -1.47
N ILE A 9 -1.63 4.77 -1.69
CA ILE A 9 -0.86 5.99 -1.42
C ILE A 9 -0.38 6.52 -2.77
N TYR A 10 -0.65 7.78 -3.07
CA TYR A 10 -0.24 8.41 -4.33
C TYR A 10 0.11 9.88 -4.12
N SER A 11 0.87 10.45 -5.04
CA SER A 11 1.18 11.88 -5.06
C SER A 11 0.32 12.60 -6.09
N ASP A 12 -0.21 13.76 -5.73
CA ASP A 12 -0.96 14.63 -6.63
C ASP A 12 -0.04 15.51 -7.49
N ASP A 13 -0.65 16.34 -8.34
CA ASP A 13 0.08 17.25 -9.24
C ASP A 13 0.83 18.38 -8.50
N THR A 14 0.55 18.59 -7.21
CA THR A 14 1.24 19.55 -6.35
C THR A 14 2.41 18.93 -5.58
N GLY A 15 2.58 17.62 -5.69
CA GLY A 15 3.59 16.84 -4.97
C GLY A 15 3.20 16.48 -3.54
N GLU A 16 1.94 16.69 -3.14
CA GLU A 16 1.38 16.17 -1.89
C GLU A 16 1.00 14.70 -2.04
N SER A 17 1.31 13.90 -1.03
CA SER A 17 0.85 12.51 -0.95
C SER A 17 -0.47 12.42 -0.20
N HIS A 18 -1.31 11.50 -0.66
CA HIS A 18 -2.64 11.26 -0.13
C HIS A 18 -2.94 9.77 0.01
N PHE A 19 -3.86 9.46 0.92
CA PHE A 19 -4.57 8.18 0.89
C PHE A 19 -5.73 8.23 -0.09
N ASP A 20 -5.97 7.11 -0.75
CA ASP A 20 -7.14 6.82 -1.58
C ASP A 20 -7.51 5.34 -1.45
N GLU A 21 -8.60 4.92 -2.08
CA GLU A 21 -9.02 3.53 -2.13
C GLU A 21 -9.17 3.08 -3.58
N VAL A 22 -8.49 1.99 -3.95
CA VAL A 22 -8.71 1.33 -5.25
C VAL A 22 -9.51 0.05 -5.05
N THR A 23 -10.43 -0.18 -5.97
CA THR A 23 -11.29 -1.37 -5.97
C THR A 23 -10.88 -2.29 -7.11
N THR A 24 -10.52 -3.52 -6.78
CA THR A 24 -10.20 -4.57 -7.73
C THR A 24 -11.41 -5.49 -7.91
N PRO A 25 -11.98 -5.59 -9.12
CA PRO A 25 -13.09 -6.50 -9.37
C PRO A 25 -12.62 -7.95 -9.33
N LEU A 26 -13.48 -8.83 -8.82
CA LEU A 26 -13.28 -10.26 -8.84
C LEU A 26 -14.31 -10.91 -9.76
N LYS A 27 -13.85 -11.88 -10.54
CA LYS A 27 -14.65 -12.69 -11.47
C LYS A 27 -14.88 -14.06 -10.88
N ASP A 28 -16.11 -14.56 -10.99
CA ASP A 28 -16.45 -15.92 -10.61
C ASP A 28 -15.69 -16.91 -11.51
N GLN A 29 -15.07 -17.92 -10.90
CA GLN A 29 -14.37 -19.02 -11.57
C GLN A 29 -14.96 -20.39 -11.14
N GLY A 30 -16.21 -20.41 -10.66
CA GLY A 30 -16.90 -21.62 -10.22
C GLY A 30 -16.34 -22.15 -8.91
N ALA A 31 -15.92 -23.42 -8.89
CA ALA A 31 -15.57 -24.13 -7.66
C ALA A 31 -14.38 -23.52 -6.88
N ILE A 32 -13.51 -22.72 -7.52
CA ILE A 32 -12.38 -22.05 -6.85
C ILE A 32 -12.76 -20.70 -6.25
N GLY A 33 -13.99 -20.21 -6.48
CA GLY A 33 -14.48 -18.92 -6.01
C GLY A 33 -14.18 -17.75 -6.94
N PHE A 34 -14.06 -16.55 -6.37
CA PHE A 34 -13.89 -15.30 -7.10
C PHE A 34 -12.42 -14.86 -7.11
N ILE A 35 -11.86 -14.52 -8.28
CA ILE A 35 -10.47 -14.09 -8.43
C ILE A 35 -10.36 -12.81 -9.26
N SER A 36 -9.36 -11.98 -8.99
CA SER A 36 -9.06 -10.83 -9.83
C SER A 36 -8.45 -11.27 -11.16
N GLU A 37 -8.35 -10.34 -12.11
CA GLU A 37 -7.38 -10.53 -13.19
C GLU A 37 -5.95 -10.60 -12.62
N ALA A 38 -5.06 -11.26 -13.35
CA ALA A 38 -3.67 -11.41 -12.94
C ALA A 38 -2.95 -10.04 -12.96
N ILE A 39 -2.35 -9.68 -11.83
CA ILE A 39 -1.51 -8.49 -11.72
C ILE A 39 -0.06 -8.94 -11.86
N GLY A 40 0.58 -8.54 -12.97
CA GLY A 40 1.98 -8.88 -13.21
C GLY A 40 2.92 -8.19 -12.22
N ALA A 41 3.67 -8.99 -11.45
CA ALA A 41 4.75 -8.50 -10.58
C ALA A 41 6.11 -8.86 -11.18
N LYS A 42 7.04 -7.90 -11.19
CA LYS A 42 8.41 -8.12 -11.70
C LYS A 42 9.32 -8.78 -10.67
N ASN A 43 9.13 -8.45 -9.39
CA ASN A 43 9.98 -8.88 -8.30
C ASN A 43 9.13 -9.09 -7.04
N ILE A 44 9.60 -9.95 -6.14
CA ILE A 44 9.07 -10.12 -4.79
C ILE A 44 10.23 -9.87 -3.83
N PHE A 45 9.98 -9.09 -2.78
CA PHE A 45 10.95 -8.79 -1.73
C PHE A 45 10.38 -9.20 -0.38
N PHE A 46 11.21 -9.83 0.45
CA PHE A 46 10.93 -9.96 1.87
C PHE A 46 11.73 -8.88 2.58
N ARG A 47 11.03 -8.06 3.36
CA ARG A 47 11.62 -6.90 4.04
C ARG A 47 11.47 -7.10 5.54
N TYR A 48 12.58 -6.89 6.24
CA TYR A 48 12.60 -6.75 7.70
C TYR A 48 12.66 -5.26 8.06
N THR A 49 11.88 -4.86 9.06
CA THR A 49 11.97 -3.56 9.73
C THR A 49 12.07 -3.78 11.24
N PRO A 50 12.99 -3.12 11.95
CA PRO A 50 13.07 -3.24 13.40
C PRO A 50 11.84 -2.62 14.08
N GLY A 51 11.58 -2.99 15.34
CA GLY A 51 10.40 -2.53 16.10
C GLY A 51 10.44 -1.06 16.51
N ASP A 52 11.58 -0.38 16.33
CA ASP A 52 11.77 1.06 16.54
C ASP A 52 11.87 1.81 15.19
N TYR A 53 11.47 1.17 14.10
CA TYR A 53 11.53 1.76 12.77
C TYR A 53 10.69 3.03 12.70
N ASN A 54 11.36 4.16 12.45
CA ASN A 54 10.77 5.47 12.29
C ASN A 54 11.46 6.17 11.12
N PHE A 55 10.89 6.05 9.93
CA PHE A 55 11.46 6.61 8.72
C PHE A 55 10.66 7.82 8.27
N ASP A 56 11.32 8.97 8.29
CA ASP A 56 10.77 10.27 7.93
C ASP A 56 10.27 10.30 6.48
N PHE A 57 9.62 11.38 6.06
CA PHE A 57 9.03 11.54 4.73
C PHE A 57 9.96 11.07 3.59
N HIS A 58 9.48 10.08 2.84
CA HIS A 58 10.22 9.45 1.74
C HIS A 58 9.27 8.97 0.65
N ASN A 59 9.81 8.81 -0.56
CA ASN A 59 9.09 8.21 -1.67
C ASN A 59 9.38 6.70 -1.75
N VAL A 60 8.41 5.94 -2.24
CA VAL A 60 8.68 4.57 -2.64
C VAL A 60 9.54 4.54 -3.91
N PRO A 61 10.49 3.60 -4.06
CA PRO A 61 11.38 3.57 -5.21
C PRO A 61 10.68 3.12 -6.51
N ARG A 62 9.45 2.63 -6.41
CA ARG A 62 8.61 2.15 -7.52
C ARG A 62 7.17 1.95 -7.04
N ARG A 63 6.23 1.93 -7.99
CA ARG A 63 4.87 1.45 -7.74
C ARG A 63 4.93 0.00 -7.26
N GLN A 64 4.36 -0.28 -6.10
CA GLN A 64 4.45 -1.61 -5.49
C GLN A 64 3.31 -1.88 -4.51
N PHE A 65 3.03 -3.16 -4.34
CA PHE A 65 2.19 -3.64 -3.25
C PHE A 65 3.08 -3.96 -2.04
N SER A 66 2.61 -3.59 -0.85
CA SER A 66 3.22 -3.97 0.42
C SER A 66 2.20 -4.74 1.25
N ILE A 67 2.60 -5.91 1.75
CA ILE A 67 1.77 -6.73 2.64
C ILE A 67 2.48 -6.79 3.99
N ASN A 68 1.80 -6.30 5.02
CA ASN A 68 2.30 -6.41 6.39
C ASN A 68 2.08 -7.83 6.90
N LEU A 69 3.11 -8.47 7.46
CA LEU A 69 3.01 -9.89 7.85
C LEU A 69 2.82 -10.09 9.35
N ASP A 70 3.62 -9.43 10.18
CA ASP A 70 3.73 -9.73 11.61
C ASP A 70 3.62 -8.51 12.54
N ALA A 71 3.79 -7.29 12.02
CA ALA A 71 3.62 -6.04 12.76
C ALA A 71 2.74 -5.02 12.04
N SER A 72 2.15 -4.12 12.83
CA SER A 72 1.45 -2.95 12.32
C SER A 72 2.45 -1.92 11.78
N VAL A 73 2.02 -1.12 10.81
CA VAL A 73 2.74 0.11 10.42
C VAL A 73 1.77 1.28 10.46
N LYS A 74 2.17 2.38 11.10
CA LYS A 74 1.53 3.68 10.96
C LYS A 74 2.14 4.41 9.77
N ILE A 75 1.31 4.78 8.81
CA ILE A 75 1.70 5.63 7.69
C ILE A 75 1.09 7.01 7.89
N THR A 76 1.88 8.06 7.66
CA THR A 76 1.41 9.45 7.60
C THR A 76 1.75 10.03 6.24
N VAL A 77 0.74 10.42 5.47
CA VAL A 77 0.92 11.08 4.18
C VAL A 77 1.14 12.59 4.37
N SER A 78 1.69 13.27 3.37
CA SER A 78 2.14 14.67 3.54
C SER A 78 1.00 15.67 3.77
N ASP A 79 -0.24 15.31 3.39
CA ASP A 79 -1.44 16.09 3.74
C ASP A 79 -1.82 16.03 5.25
N GLY A 80 -1.03 15.29 6.05
CA GLY A 80 -1.16 15.18 7.50
C GLY A 80 -2.05 14.04 7.98
N LYS A 81 -2.73 13.31 7.09
CA LYS A 81 -3.54 12.16 7.48
C LYS A 81 -2.64 10.98 7.87
N SER A 82 -3.07 10.25 8.91
CA SER A 82 -2.40 9.03 9.36
C SER A 82 -3.37 7.84 9.40
N GLN A 83 -2.87 6.65 9.09
CA GLN A 83 -3.57 5.37 9.26
C GLN A 83 -2.64 4.30 9.84
N ILE A 84 -3.19 3.38 10.63
CA ILE A 84 -2.47 2.22 11.15
C ILE A 84 -2.94 1.00 10.37
N PHE A 85 -1.99 0.30 9.76
CA PHE A 85 -2.22 -0.92 8.98
C PHE A 85 -1.77 -2.13 9.80
N PRO A 86 -2.69 -2.96 10.31
CA PRO A 86 -2.33 -4.17 11.06
C PRO A 86 -1.69 -5.25 10.18
N PRO A 87 -1.11 -6.31 10.79
CA PRO A 87 -0.74 -7.53 10.07
C PRO A 87 -1.87 -8.04 9.16
N GLY A 88 -1.51 -8.49 7.96
CA GLY A 88 -2.43 -8.91 6.89
C GLY A 88 -2.93 -7.77 6.00
N SER A 89 -2.61 -6.51 6.30
CA SER A 89 -3.02 -5.38 5.45
C SER A 89 -2.25 -5.36 4.13
N LEU A 90 -2.95 -5.03 3.04
CA LEU A 90 -2.40 -4.78 1.72
C LEU A 90 -2.44 -3.28 1.42
N LEU A 91 -1.29 -2.72 1.07
CA LEU A 91 -1.10 -1.34 0.63
C LEU A 91 -0.68 -1.32 -0.82
N PHE A 92 -1.22 -0.38 -1.60
CA PHE A 92 -0.74 -0.06 -2.93
C PHE A 92 -0.05 1.31 -2.93
N ALA A 93 1.28 1.32 -2.92
CA ALA A 93 2.06 2.56 -2.87
C ALA A 93 2.55 2.96 -4.25
N GLU A 94 2.25 4.20 -4.63
CA GLU A 94 2.58 4.80 -5.93
C GLU A 94 3.21 6.19 -5.83
N ASP A 95 3.40 6.70 -4.62
CA ASP A 95 4.01 8.00 -4.30
C ASP A 95 5.54 7.99 -4.51
N THR A 96 5.91 7.77 -5.78
CA THR A 96 7.28 7.63 -6.27
C THR A 96 8.01 8.97 -6.46
N SER A 97 7.33 10.10 -6.19
CA SER A 97 7.84 11.46 -6.33
C SER A 97 7.09 12.40 -5.37
N GLY A 98 7.48 13.68 -5.28
CA GLY A 98 6.84 14.62 -4.35
C GLY A 98 7.30 14.39 -2.91
N LYS A 99 6.47 14.78 -1.94
CA LYS A 99 6.82 14.74 -0.51
C LYS A 99 6.81 13.34 0.10
N GLY A 100 6.05 12.42 -0.47
CA GLY A 100 6.01 11.03 -0.02
C GLY A 100 5.26 10.85 1.31
N HIS A 101 5.61 9.81 2.06
CA HIS A 101 4.98 9.48 3.33
C HIS A 101 6.02 9.14 4.40
N LEU A 102 5.59 9.20 5.66
CA LEU A 102 6.34 8.77 6.83
C LEU A 102 5.84 7.39 7.26
N SER A 103 6.76 6.51 7.66
CA SER A 103 6.47 5.13 8.10
C SER A 103 7.01 4.85 9.49
N GLN A 104 6.15 4.34 10.38
CA GLN A 104 6.48 3.99 11.77
C GLN A 104 5.96 2.59 12.11
N VAL A 105 6.79 1.74 12.71
CA VAL A 105 6.37 0.46 13.31
C VAL A 105 6.03 0.68 14.78
#